data_AF-A0A257X4T4-F1
#
_entry.id   AF-A0A257X4T4-F1
#
_cell.length_a   1.000
_cell.length_b   1.000
_cell.length_c   1.000
_cell.angle_alpha   90.00
_cell.angle_beta   90.00
_cell.angle_gamma   90.00
#
_symmetry.space_group_name_H-M   'P 1'
#
loop_
_entity.id
_entity.type
_entity.pdbx_description
1 polymer ?
#
loop_
_entity_poly.entity_id
_entity_poly.type
_entity_poly.pdbx_seq_one_letter_code
_entity_poly.pdbx_strand_id
1 'polypeptide(L)'
;MTPQERRDWITGRLDPIAHYNPSLADPVRSDFDLNPGLTFDNPHALRPAAVLVGLIEREDGLSVLLTRRSDTMRSHTGQIAFPGGRCDPGETPWQTALREAQEEVGLDPKFVTLSGLLHGYQTVTGFHVTPVVGFIDPAAEFVASPEEVADVFETPFDFLMNPANHERQHRVTPSGERRNFYAMPWNDRFIWGATAGMLRSLYERLHDESTEQTPG
;
A
#
# COMPACT_ATOMS: atom_id res chain seq x y z
N MET A 1 22.85 -8.19 -4.27
CA MET A 1 22.56 -6.89 -3.65
C MET A 1 22.61 -7.09 -2.16
N THR A 2 23.46 -6.36 -1.44
CA THR A 2 23.50 -6.35 0.02
C THR A 2 22.22 -5.70 0.59
N PRO A 3 21.90 -5.86 1.88
CA PRO A 3 20.76 -5.16 2.48
C PRO A 3 20.81 -3.64 2.29
N GLN A 4 22.00 -3.04 2.47
CA GLN A 4 22.17 -1.59 2.25
C GLN A 4 21.96 -1.20 0.78
N GLU A 5 22.57 -1.92 -0.16
CA GLU A 5 22.35 -1.66 -1.59
C GLU A 5 20.86 -1.78 -1.97
N ARG A 6 20.12 -2.66 -1.30
CA ARG A 6 18.68 -2.84 -1.49
C ARG A 6 17.87 -1.68 -0.96
N ARG A 7 18.20 -1.19 0.24
CA ARG A 7 17.62 0.03 0.80
C ARG A 7 17.83 1.22 -0.13
N ASP A 8 19.05 1.39 -0.63
CA ASP A 8 19.41 2.50 -1.51
C ASP A 8 18.69 2.37 -2.87
N TRP A 9 18.60 1.16 -3.42
CA TRP A 9 17.91 0.88 -4.68
C TRP A 9 16.40 1.18 -4.61
N ILE A 10 15.74 0.84 -3.49
CA ILE A 10 14.33 1.17 -3.23
C ILE A 10 14.19 2.68 -3.07
N THR A 11 14.96 3.28 -2.15
CA THR A 11 14.84 4.70 -1.80
C THR A 11 15.05 5.61 -3.01
N GLY A 12 16.04 5.30 -3.85
CA GLY A 12 16.35 6.10 -5.05
C GLY A 12 15.26 6.09 -6.13
N ARG A 13 14.21 5.28 -6.00
CA ARG A 13 13.08 5.17 -6.94
C ARG A 13 11.76 5.67 -6.35
N LEU A 14 11.76 6.16 -5.13
CA LEU A 14 10.58 6.73 -4.49
C LEU A 14 10.57 8.25 -4.63
N ASP A 15 9.38 8.84 -4.51
CA ASP A 15 9.28 10.29 -4.47
C ASP A 15 9.76 10.79 -3.09
N PRO A 16 10.70 11.74 -3.03
CA PRO A 16 11.19 12.25 -1.75
C PRO A 16 10.07 12.92 -0.96
N ILE A 17 9.95 12.58 0.33
CA ILE A 17 8.99 13.20 1.25
C ILE A 17 9.13 14.73 1.28
N ALA A 18 10.36 15.24 1.18
CA ALA A 18 10.65 16.68 1.15
C ALA A 18 10.04 17.42 -0.06
N HIS A 19 9.66 16.69 -1.12
CA HIS A 19 9.05 17.24 -2.33
C HIS A 19 7.54 16.99 -2.40
N TYR A 20 6.94 16.41 -1.36
CA TYR A 20 5.51 16.14 -1.35
C TYR A 20 4.71 17.44 -1.50
N ASN A 21 3.81 17.44 -2.49
CA ASN A 21 2.85 18.52 -2.69
C ASN A 21 1.42 17.93 -2.78
N PRO A 22 0.55 18.21 -1.78
CA PRO A 22 -0.81 17.70 -1.79
C PRO A 22 -1.66 18.22 -2.95
N SER A 23 -1.29 19.35 -3.57
CA SER A 23 -2.01 19.90 -4.73
C SER A 23 -1.64 19.24 -6.07
N LEU A 24 -0.59 18.41 -6.10
CA LEU A 24 -0.08 17.73 -7.29
C LEU A 24 -0.13 16.20 -7.15
N ALA A 25 -0.57 15.69 -6.00
CA ALA A 25 -0.75 14.28 -5.77
C ALA A 25 -2.03 13.81 -6.49
N ASP A 26 -2.01 13.78 -7.82
CA ASP A 26 -3.06 13.09 -8.57
C ASP A 26 -2.79 11.57 -8.52
N PRO A 27 -3.81 10.73 -8.32
CA PRO A 27 -3.63 9.30 -8.35
C PRO A 27 -3.23 8.87 -9.77
N VAL A 28 -2.01 8.33 -9.90
CA VAL A 28 -1.49 7.81 -11.19
C VAL A 28 -2.01 6.39 -11.46
N ARG A 29 -2.48 5.71 -10.42
CA ARG A 29 -3.00 4.34 -10.45
C ARG A 29 -4.33 4.25 -9.70
N SER A 30 -5.15 3.29 -10.07
CA SER A 30 -6.49 3.15 -9.48
C SER A 30 -7.07 1.75 -9.61
N ASP A 31 -8.13 1.46 -8.85
CA ASP A 31 -8.97 0.28 -9.06
C ASP A 31 -9.68 0.29 -10.45
N PHE A 32 -9.73 1.44 -11.12
CA PHE A 32 -10.35 1.63 -12.44
C PHE A 32 -9.41 1.28 -13.60
N ASP A 33 -8.10 1.14 -13.36
CA ASP A 33 -7.09 0.89 -14.40
C ASP A 33 -7.34 -0.42 -15.17
N LEU A 34 -7.92 -1.42 -14.48
CA LEU A 34 -8.31 -2.72 -15.08
C LEU A 34 -9.77 -2.75 -15.54
N ASN A 35 -10.50 -1.64 -15.38
CA ASN A 35 -11.94 -1.55 -15.54
C ASN A 35 -12.34 -0.23 -16.25
N PRO A 36 -11.95 -0.04 -17.53
CA PRO A 36 -12.15 1.23 -18.24
C PRO A 36 -13.62 1.63 -18.45
N GLY A 37 -14.57 0.71 -18.20
CA GLY A 37 -16.01 0.99 -18.24
C GLY A 37 -16.62 1.37 -16.89
N LEU A 38 -15.87 1.28 -15.78
CA LEU A 38 -16.32 1.73 -14.47
C LEU A 38 -16.13 3.25 -14.38
N THR A 39 -17.22 3.99 -14.17
CA THR A 39 -17.14 5.41 -13.84
C THR A 39 -17.17 5.59 -12.33
N PHE A 40 -16.33 6.50 -11.83
CA PHE A 40 -16.43 6.98 -10.46
C PHE A 40 -17.41 8.16 -10.43
N ASP A 41 -18.70 7.87 -10.30
CA ASP A 41 -19.76 8.88 -10.20
C ASP A 41 -19.82 9.43 -8.77
N ASN A 42 -18.80 10.20 -8.38
CA ASN A 42 -18.86 11.01 -7.17
C ASN A 42 -18.48 12.46 -7.49
N PRO A 43 -19.40 13.43 -7.38
CA PRO A 43 -19.11 14.85 -7.63
C PRO A 43 -18.22 15.51 -6.55
N HIS A 44 -17.79 14.76 -5.52
CA HIS A 44 -16.93 15.25 -4.45
C HIS A 44 -15.45 14.90 -4.66
N ALA A 45 -14.56 15.74 -4.12
CA ALA A 45 -13.13 15.44 -4.04
C ALA A 45 -12.88 14.13 -3.27
N LEU A 46 -11.92 13.33 -3.75
CA LEU A 46 -11.51 12.08 -3.10
C LEU A 46 -11.11 12.33 -1.65
N ARG A 47 -11.45 11.39 -0.76
CA ARG A 47 -11.06 11.48 0.66
C ARG A 47 -9.59 11.11 0.81
N PRO A 48 -8.74 11.96 1.41
CA PRO A 48 -7.34 11.63 1.59
C PRO A 48 -7.15 10.52 2.62
N ALA A 49 -6.28 9.58 2.31
CA ALA A 49 -5.87 8.47 3.16
C ALA A 49 -4.39 8.17 2.95
N ALA A 50 -3.76 7.50 3.89
CA ALA A 50 -2.38 7.07 3.77
C ALA A 50 -2.18 5.69 4.39
N VAL A 51 -1.24 4.94 3.83
CA VAL A 51 -0.87 3.60 4.31
C VAL A 51 0.64 3.48 4.46
N LEU A 52 1.10 2.68 5.41
CA LEU A 52 2.50 2.33 5.59
C LEU A 52 2.84 1.06 4.82
N VAL A 53 3.63 1.20 3.75
CA VAL A 53 4.35 0.08 3.15
C VAL A 53 5.61 -0.18 3.98
N GLY A 54 5.42 -0.92 5.07
CA GLY A 54 6.47 -1.21 6.05
C GLY A 54 7.38 -2.34 5.60
N LEU A 55 8.66 -2.03 5.34
CA LEU A 55 9.68 -2.98 4.89
C LEU A 55 10.56 -3.41 6.06
N ILE A 56 10.60 -4.70 6.38
CA ILE A 56 11.37 -5.21 7.52
C ILE A 56 12.52 -6.10 7.01
N GLU A 57 13.73 -5.89 7.54
CA GLU A 57 14.86 -6.77 7.23
C GLU A 57 14.82 -8.00 8.13
N ARG A 58 14.65 -9.18 7.53
CA ARG A 58 14.74 -10.48 8.20
C ARG A 58 15.98 -11.23 7.71
N GLU A 59 16.33 -12.30 8.42
CA GLU A 59 17.47 -13.16 8.05
C GLU A 59 17.33 -13.72 6.62
N ASP A 60 16.10 -14.08 6.24
CA ASP A 60 15.76 -14.62 4.91
C ASP A 60 15.54 -13.54 3.83
N GLY A 61 15.72 -12.25 4.17
CA GLY A 61 15.56 -11.13 3.26
C GLY A 61 14.51 -10.12 3.71
N LEU A 62 14.15 -9.21 2.80
CA LEU A 62 13.19 -8.14 3.09
C LEU A 62 11.76 -8.70 3.08
N SER A 63 10.95 -8.29 4.04
CA SER A 63 9.53 -8.60 4.12
C SER A 63 8.68 -7.34 4.16
N VAL A 64 7.38 -7.50 3.90
CA VAL A 64 6.39 -6.41 3.90
C VAL A 64 5.36 -6.69 4.97
N LEU A 65 5.16 -5.72 5.86
CA LEU A 65 4.15 -5.74 6.92
C LEU A 65 2.74 -5.57 6.33
N LEU A 66 1.85 -6.49 6.67
CA LEU A 66 0.44 -6.48 6.29
C LEU A 66 -0.44 -6.84 7.49
N THR A 67 -1.69 -6.40 7.42
CA THR A 67 -2.73 -6.70 8.41
C THR A 67 -3.88 -7.43 7.76
N ARG A 68 -4.58 -8.25 8.53
CA ARG A 68 -5.89 -8.78 8.19
C ARG A 68 -6.92 -8.09 9.07
N ARG A 69 -7.87 -7.39 8.43
CA ARG A 69 -8.95 -6.69 9.15
C ARG A 69 -9.82 -7.67 9.93
N SER A 70 -10.31 -7.22 11.09
CA SER A 70 -11.14 -8.03 11.97
C SER A 70 -12.45 -8.48 11.32
N ASP A 71 -12.88 -9.70 11.65
CA ASP A 71 -14.10 -10.30 11.10
C ASP A 71 -15.39 -9.64 11.62
N THR A 72 -15.28 -8.79 12.65
CA THR A 72 -16.41 -8.10 13.29
C THR A 72 -16.72 -6.73 12.65
N MET A 73 -15.88 -6.25 11.73
CA MET A 73 -16.08 -4.95 11.09
C MET A 73 -17.19 -4.99 10.03
N ARG A 74 -18.02 -3.95 10.01
CA ARG A 74 -19.20 -3.80 9.13
C ARG A 74 -18.86 -3.72 7.63
N SER A 75 -17.61 -3.45 7.26
CA SER A 75 -17.13 -3.37 5.89
C SER A 75 -15.75 -4.03 5.76
N HIS A 76 -15.45 -4.58 4.58
CA HIS A 76 -14.13 -5.12 4.23
C HIS A 76 -13.60 -6.24 5.15
N THR A 77 -14.51 -7.06 5.66
CA THR A 77 -14.26 -8.18 6.56
C THR A 77 -13.19 -9.13 6.01
N GLY A 78 -12.15 -9.42 6.79
CA GLY A 78 -11.06 -10.32 6.43
C GLY A 78 -10.15 -9.84 5.29
N GLN A 79 -10.30 -8.59 4.81
CA GLN A 79 -9.41 -8.07 3.78
C GLN A 79 -8.00 -7.86 4.32
N ILE A 80 -7.03 -8.12 3.46
CA ILE A 80 -5.63 -7.86 3.72
C ILE A 80 -5.29 -6.46 3.25
N ALA A 81 -4.65 -5.69 4.13
CA ALA A 81 -4.27 -4.31 3.87
C ALA A 81 -2.87 -4.02 4.42
N PHE A 82 -2.31 -2.91 3.98
CA PHE A 82 -1.26 -2.24 4.74
C PHE A 82 -1.87 -1.58 5.98
N PRO A 83 -1.12 -1.40 7.08
CA PRO A 83 -1.54 -0.52 8.15
C PRO A 83 -1.83 0.89 7.61
N GLY A 84 -2.95 1.50 7.97
CA GLY A 84 -3.29 2.81 7.46
C GLY A 84 -4.78 3.16 7.47
N GLY A 85 -5.04 4.44 7.19
CA GLY A 85 -6.38 5.00 7.37
C GLY A 85 -6.52 6.38 6.75
N ARG A 86 -7.54 7.09 7.19
CA ARG A 86 -7.91 8.40 6.65
C ARG A 86 -6.98 9.47 7.22
N CYS A 87 -6.57 10.44 6.40
CA CYS A 87 -5.85 11.60 6.90
C CYS A 87 -6.78 12.49 7.73
N ASP A 88 -6.34 12.88 8.92
CA ASP A 88 -7.02 13.89 9.70
C ASP A 88 -6.63 15.32 9.22
N PRO A 89 -7.46 16.34 9.50
CA PRO A 89 -7.19 17.69 9.06
C PRO A 89 -5.83 18.21 9.54
N GLY A 90 -4.97 18.58 8.58
CA GLY A 90 -3.62 19.10 8.85
C GLY A 90 -2.54 18.04 8.96
N GLU A 91 -2.87 16.75 8.86
CA GLU A 91 -1.86 15.70 8.78
C GLU A 91 -1.23 15.64 7.38
N THR A 92 0.08 15.37 7.38
CA THR A 92 0.78 14.87 6.19
C THR A 92 0.55 13.37 6.04
N PRO A 93 0.66 12.79 4.83
CA PRO A 93 0.45 11.35 4.64
C PRO A 93 1.32 10.46 5.52
N TRP A 94 2.58 10.82 5.75
CA TRP A 94 3.47 10.02 6.60
C TRP A 94 3.12 10.16 8.09
N GLN A 95 2.59 11.29 8.55
CA GLN A 95 2.05 11.39 9.92
C GLN A 95 0.84 10.46 10.08
N THR A 96 -0.10 10.49 9.13
CA THR A 96 -1.25 9.59 9.12
C THR A 96 -0.80 8.12 9.10
N ALA A 97 0.08 7.73 8.18
CA ALA A 97 0.54 6.34 8.07
C ALA A 97 1.22 5.82 9.34
N LEU A 98 2.03 6.65 10.00
CA LEU A 98 2.69 6.30 11.27
C LEU A 98 1.70 6.23 12.44
N ARG A 99 0.77 7.18 12.54
CA ARG A 99 -0.28 7.17 13.56
C ARG A 99 -1.15 5.92 13.45
N GLU A 100 -1.65 5.64 12.25
CA GLU A 100 -2.50 4.47 11.99
C GLU A 100 -1.73 3.16 12.22
N ALA A 101 -0.46 3.05 11.81
CA ALA A 101 0.34 1.86 12.11
C ALA A 101 0.58 1.68 13.62
N GLN A 102 0.71 2.77 14.37
CA GLN A 102 0.79 2.71 15.83
C GLN A 102 -0.53 2.24 16.45
N GLU A 103 -1.66 2.76 15.98
CA GLU A 103 -3.00 2.43 16.47
C GLU A 103 -3.42 0.99 16.12
N GLU A 104 -3.20 0.55 14.89
CA GLU A 104 -3.64 -0.75 14.38
C GLU A 104 -2.73 -1.91 14.83
N VAL A 105 -1.41 -1.69 14.87
CA VAL A 105 -0.43 -2.77 15.11
C VAL A 105 0.61 -2.47 16.19
N GLY A 106 0.45 -1.38 16.94
CA GLY A 106 1.35 -1.04 18.06
C GLY A 106 2.76 -0.60 17.63
N LEU A 107 2.97 -0.33 16.34
CA LEU A 107 4.29 0.04 15.81
C LEU A 107 4.71 1.42 16.32
N ASP A 108 5.68 1.46 17.23
CA ASP A 108 6.26 2.72 17.70
C ASP A 108 7.00 3.43 16.53
N PRO A 109 6.62 4.68 16.17
CA PRO A 109 7.23 5.40 15.06
C PRO A 109 8.75 5.53 15.12
N LYS A 110 9.37 5.42 16.31
CA LYS A 110 10.84 5.47 16.45
C LYS A 110 11.56 4.32 15.72
N PHE A 111 10.86 3.21 15.49
CA PHE A 111 11.40 2.06 14.76
C PHE A 111 11.27 2.21 13.24
N VAL A 112 10.66 3.30 12.75
CA VAL A 112 10.41 3.50 11.32
C VAL A 112 11.33 4.58 10.77
N THR A 113 12.15 4.21 9.79
CA THR A 113 12.89 5.15 8.95
C THR A 113 12.13 5.34 7.64
N LEU A 114 11.50 6.50 7.46
CA LEU A 114 10.77 6.83 6.24
C LEU A 114 11.73 6.96 5.04
N SER A 115 11.39 6.30 3.93
CA SER A 115 12.23 6.23 2.73
C SER A 115 11.69 7.11 1.61
N GLY A 116 10.37 7.15 1.40
CA GLY A 116 9.76 7.96 0.35
C GLY A 116 8.28 7.64 0.14
N LEU A 117 7.71 8.20 -0.92
CA LEU A 117 6.32 8.02 -1.29
C LEU A 117 6.21 7.26 -2.62
N LEU A 118 5.12 6.50 -2.78
CA LEU A 118 4.63 6.09 -4.09
C LEU A 118 3.60 7.09 -4.61
N HIS A 119 3.35 7.05 -5.92
CA HIS A 119 2.22 7.77 -6.49
C HIS A 119 0.90 7.39 -5.80
N GLY A 120 -0.01 8.37 -5.76
CA GLY A 120 -1.34 8.18 -5.21
C GLY A 120 -2.13 7.06 -5.88
N TYR A 121 -2.99 6.41 -5.10
CA TYR A 121 -3.87 5.34 -5.55
C TYR A 121 -5.34 5.69 -5.30
N GLN A 122 -6.17 5.67 -6.36
CA GLN A 122 -7.61 5.87 -6.22
C GLN A 122 -8.34 4.54 -6.02
N THR A 123 -9.10 4.44 -4.94
CA THR A 123 -9.92 3.26 -4.64
C THR A 123 -11.37 3.43 -5.13
N VAL A 124 -12.06 2.32 -5.43
CA VAL A 124 -13.51 2.33 -5.72
C VAL A 124 -14.35 2.87 -4.57
N THR A 125 -13.82 2.83 -3.35
CA THR A 125 -14.46 3.38 -2.13
C THR A 125 -14.30 4.89 -2.00
N GLY A 126 -13.68 5.57 -2.97
CA GLY A 126 -13.56 7.03 -3.01
C GLY A 126 -12.50 7.59 -2.07
N PHE A 127 -11.44 6.82 -1.83
CA PHE A 127 -10.22 7.31 -1.18
C PHE A 127 -9.14 7.58 -2.22
N HIS A 128 -8.39 8.65 -1.98
CA HIS A 128 -7.09 8.87 -2.58
C HIS A 128 -6.03 8.48 -1.54
N VAL A 129 -5.43 7.31 -1.72
CA VAL A 129 -4.48 6.70 -0.79
C VAL A 129 -3.06 7.06 -1.21
N THR A 130 -2.28 7.61 -0.29
CA THR A 130 -0.83 7.85 -0.47
C THR A 130 -0.06 6.72 0.22
N PRO A 131 0.63 5.83 -0.53
CA PRO A 131 1.47 4.80 0.06
C PRO A 131 2.80 5.41 0.50
N VAL A 132 3.08 5.33 1.79
CA VAL A 132 4.31 5.80 2.43
C VAL A 132 5.21 4.61 2.65
N VAL A 133 6.42 4.61 2.09
CA VAL A 133 7.37 3.50 2.23
C VAL A 133 8.34 3.82 3.36
N GLY A 134 8.50 2.89 4.30
CA GLY A 134 9.43 3.03 5.41
C GLY A 134 10.10 1.71 5.76
N PHE A 135 11.35 1.77 6.18
CA PHE A 135 12.07 0.62 6.74
C PHE A 135 11.80 0.54 8.23
N ILE A 136 11.38 -0.63 8.69
CA ILE A 136 11.09 -0.91 10.09
C ILE A 136 12.29 -1.67 10.69
N ASP A 137 12.73 -1.23 11.86
CA ASP A 137 13.75 -1.93 12.65
C ASP A 137 13.28 -3.36 12.96
N PRO A 138 14.08 -4.40 12.69
CA PRO A 138 13.71 -5.79 12.97
C PRO A 138 13.37 -6.10 14.43
N ALA A 139 13.83 -5.25 15.37
CA ALA A 139 13.53 -5.33 16.80
C ALA A 139 12.15 -4.74 17.17
N ALA A 140 11.42 -4.16 16.22
CA ALA A 140 10.04 -3.71 16.45
C ALA A 140 9.14 -4.91 16.79
N GLU A 141 8.28 -4.72 17.80
CA GLU A 141 7.23 -5.66 18.15
C GLU A 141 5.89 -5.16 17.63
N PHE A 142 5.03 -6.08 17.21
CA PHE A 142 3.69 -5.77 16.73
C PHE A 142 2.63 -6.32 17.67
N VAL A 143 1.69 -5.47 18.05
CA VAL A 143 0.54 -5.82 18.87
C VAL A 143 -0.72 -5.38 18.14
N ALA A 144 -1.44 -6.34 17.59
CA ALA A 144 -2.69 -6.09 16.89
C ALA A 144 -3.72 -5.43 17.82
N SER A 145 -4.35 -4.35 17.36
CA SER A 145 -5.57 -3.84 17.98
C SER A 145 -6.73 -4.80 17.67
N PRO A 146 -7.28 -5.54 18.66
CA PRO A 146 -8.24 -6.61 18.40
C PRO A 146 -9.58 -6.11 17.84
N GLU A 147 -9.88 -4.82 17.99
CA GLU A 147 -11.09 -4.20 17.46
C GLU A 147 -11.04 -4.02 15.94
N GLU A 148 -9.85 -3.87 15.38
CA GLU A 148 -9.65 -3.48 13.97
C GLU A 148 -8.83 -4.51 13.17
N VAL A 149 -7.88 -5.19 13.83
CA VAL A 149 -6.93 -6.11 13.23
C VAL A 149 -7.05 -7.50 13.87
N ALA A 150 -7.42 -8.49 13.06
CA ALA A 150 -7.47 -9.89 13.49
C ALA A 150 -6.12 -10.59 13.38
N ASP A 151 -5.21 -10.10 12.54
CA ASP A 151 -3.88 -10.67 12.39
C ASP A 151 -2.89 -9.66 11.81
N VAL A 152 -1.63 -9.76 12.25
CA VAL A 152 -0.48 -9.00 11.72
C VAL A 152 0.53 -10.01 11.22
N PHE A 153 0.92 -9.88 9.95
CA PHE A 153 1.81 -10.85 9.32
C PHE A 153 2.71 -10.19 8.29
N GLU A 154 3.73 -10.93 7.87
CA GLU A 154 4.70 -10.50 6.90
C GLU A 154 4.60 -11.34 5.64
N THR A 155 4.79 -10.71 4.48
CA THR A 155 4.95 -11.40 3.20
C THR A 155 6.32 -11.09 2.61
N PRO A 156 7.08 -12.07 2.09
CA PRO A 156 8.39 -11.81 1.51
C PRO A 156 8.32 -10.77 0.38
N PHE A 157 9.19 -9.76 0.44
CA PHE A 157 9.25 -8.71 -0.57
C PHE A 157 9.56 -9.29 -1.96
N ASP A 158 10.45 -10.27 -2.05
CA ASP A 158 10.78 -10.95 -3.31
C ASP A 158 9.59 -11.71 -3.91
N PHE A 159 8.70 -12.26 -3.08
CA PHE A 159 7.45 -12.83 -3.56
C PHE A 159 6.56 -11.75 -4.16
N LEU A 160 6.40 -10.63 -3.45
CA LEU A 160 5.55 -9.51 -3.86
C LEU A 160 6.09 -8.73 -5.06
N MET A 161 7.40 -8.78 -5.31
CA MET A 161 8.04 -8.12 -6.44
C MET A 161 8.27 -9.06 -7.63
N ASN A 162 7.82 -10.31 -7.55
CA ASN A 162 7.88 -11.22 -8.68
C ASN A 162 6.59 -11.11 -9.51
N PRO A 163 6.65 -10.61 -10.76
CA PRO A 163 5.46 -10.40 -11.59
C PRO A 163 4.71 -11.69 -11.90
N ALA A 164 5.34 -12.87 -11.77
CA ALA A 164 4.66 -14.16 -11.92
C ALA A 164 3.58 -14.40 -10.84
N ASN A 165 3.69 -13.72 -9.69
CA ASN A 165 2.71 -13.81 -8.60
C ASN A 165 1.59 -12.76 -8.72
N HIS A 166 1.62 -11.90 -9.75
CA HIS A 166 0.65 -10.82 -9.94
C HIS A 166 -0.50 -11.31 -10.81
N GLU A 167 -1.42 -12.05 -10.21
CA GLU A 167 -2.58 -12.58 -10.91
C GLU A 167 -3.57 -11.47 -11.26
N ARG A 168 -4.16 -11.55 -12.45
CA ARG A 168 -5.36 -10.78 -12.80
C ARG A 168 -6.57 -11.67 -12.63
N GLN A 169 -7.39 -11.35 -11.64
CA GLN A 169 -8.64 -12.05 -11.38
C GLN A 169 -9.84 -11.13 -11.64
N HIS A 170 -11.04 -11.71 -11.61
CA HIS A 170 -12.27 -10.93 -11.74
C HIS A 170 -13.39 -11.48 -10.85
N ARG A 171 -14.35 -10.60 -10.54
CA ARG A 171 -15.62 -10.95 -9.91
C ARG A 171 -16.77 -10.37 -10.73
N VAL A 172 -17.91 -11.05 -10.71
CA VAL A 172 -19.14 -10.54 -11.31
C VAL A 172 -19.99 -9.94 -10.19
N THR A 173 -20.39 -8.68 -10.34
CA THR A 173 -21.25 -7.99 -9.36
C THR A 173 -22.67 -8.56 -9.41
N PRO A 174 -23.53 -8.28 -8.41
CA PRO A 174 -24.95 -8.60 -8.49
C PRO A 174 -25.67 -7.97 -9.70
N SER A 175 -25.15 -6.87 -10.24
CA SER A 175 -25.66 -6.23 -11.46
C SER A 175 -25.17 -6.88 -12.76
N GLY A 176 -24.37 -7.95 -12.68
CA GLY A 176 -23.83 -8.68 -13.84
C GLY A 176 -22.55 -8.06 -14.44
N GLU A 177 -22.03 -7.00 -13.84
CA GLU A 177 -20.81 -6.33 -14.30
C GLU A 177 -19.57 -7.13 -13.89
N ARG A 178 -18.63 -7.34 -14.83
CA ARG A 178 -17.33 -7.93 -14.53
C ARG A 178 -16.36 -6.86 -14.01
N ARG A 179 -15.82 -7.08 -12.82
CA ARG A 179 -14.77 -6.25 -12.20
C ARG A 179 -13.48 -7.03 -12.10
N ASN A 180 -12.44 -6.56 -12.78
CA ASN A 180 -11.10 -7.11 -12.75
C ASN A 180 -10.30 -6.45 -11.61
N PHE A 181 -9.38 -7.20 -11.01
CA PHE A 181 -8.48 -6.73 -9.97
C PHE A 181 -7.19 -7.55 -9.98
N TYR A 182 -6.13 -6.98 -9.40
CA TYR A 182 -4.92 -7.73 -9.09
C TYR A 182 -5.10 -8.57 -7.82
N ALA A 183 -4.48 -9.74 -7.81
CA ALA A 183 -4.34 -10.59 -6.63
C ALA A 183 -2.93 -11.17 -6.56
N MET A 184 -2.45 -11.41 -5.34
CA MET A 184 -1.18 -12.06 -5.03
C MET A 184 -1.42 -13.08 -3.91
N PRO A 185 -1.93 -14.29 -4.21
CA PRO A 185 -2.19 -15.31 -3.18
C PRO A 185 -0.89 -15.81 -2.55
N TRP A 186 -0.79 -15.75 -1.23
CA TRP A 186 0.38 -16.18 -0.46
C TRP A 186 -0.05 -17.10 0.68
N ASN A 187 0.34 -18.37 0.66
CA ASN A 187 -0.15 -19.37 1.61
C ASN A 187 -1.71 -19.38 1.69
N ASP A 188 -2.27 -19.17 2.88
CA ASP A 188 -3.70 -19.04 3.15
C ASP A 188 -4.22 -17.59 3.03
N ARG A 189 -3.35 -16.64 2.64
CA ARG A 189 -3.62 -15.21 2.56
C ARG A 189 -3.93 -14.81 1.11
N PHE A 190 -5.08 -14.19 0.90
CA PHE A 190 -5.48 -13.69 -0.41
C PHE A 190 -5.31 -12.16 -0.45
N ILE A 191 -4.19 -11.68 -0.97
CA ILE A 191 -3.87 -10.25 -1.11
C ILE A 191 -4.51 -9.77 -2.42
N TRP A 192 -5.42 -8.80 -2.39
CA TRP A 192 -6.18 -8.41 -3.60
C TRP A 192 -6.68 -6.96 -3.56
N GLY A 193 -7.25 -6.50 -4.67
CA GLY A 193 -7.86 -5.17 -4.77
C GLY A 193 -6.82 -4.06 -4.62
N ALA A 194 -7.18 -2.98 -3.91
CA ALA A 194 -6.31 -1.82 -3.74
C ALA A 194 -4.93 -2.17 -3.15
N THR A 195 -4.84 -3.11 -2.21
CA THR A 195 -3.56 -3.56 -1.63
C THR A 195 -2.66 -4.18 -2.70
N ALA A 196 -3.18 -5.13 -3.48
CA ALA A 196 -2.43 -5.73 -4.59
C ALA A 196 -2.16 -4.72 -5.72
N GLY A 197 -3.06 -3.77 -5.95
CA GLY A 197 -2.86 -2.66 -6.88
C GLY A 197 -1.68 -1.78 -6.48
N MET A 198 -1.58 -1.38 -5.21
CA MET A 198 -0.46 -0.60 -4.69
C MET A 198 0.85 -1.39 -4.69
N LEU A 199 0.82 -2.69 -4.37
CA LEU A 199 1.99 -3.58 -4.50
C LEU A 199 2.44 -3.68 -5.96
N ARG A 200 1.51 -3.75 -6.91
CA ARG A 200 1.81 -3.72 -8.33
C ARG A 200 2.42 -2.38 -8.74
N SER A 201 1.91 -1.27 -8.25
CA SER A 201 2.47 0.06 -8.49
C SER A 201 3.90 0.18 -7.93
N LEU A 202 4.16 -0.36 -6.75
CA LEU A 202 5.51 -0.44 -6.19
C LEU A 202 6.44 -1.25 -7.10
N TYR A 203 6.02 -2.44 -7.53
CA TYR A 203 6.79 -3.25 -8.47
C TYR A 203 7.13 -2.49 -9.75
N GLU A 204 6.15 -1.84 -10.37
CA GLU A 204 6.35 -1.06 -11.59
C GLU A 204 7.33 0.09 -11.34
N ARG A 205 7.14 0.86 -10.26
CA ARG A 205 8.03 1.96 -9.89
C ARG A 205 9.47 1.51 -9.69
N LEU A 206 9.67 0.31 -9.13
CA LEU A 206 10.98 -0.24 -8.84
C LEU A 206 11.70 -0.81 -10.09
N HIS A 207 10.94 -1.28 -11.08
CA HIS A 207 11.48 -1.99 -12.24
C HIS A 207 11.30 -1.27 -13.59
N ASP A 208 10.52 -0.18 -13.65
CA ASP A 208 10.48 0.69 -14.83
C ASP A 208 11.72 1.60 -14.85
N GLU A 209 12.57 1.39 -15.85
CA GLU A 209 13.66 2.31 -16.21
C GLU A 209 13.16 3.54 -17.01
N SER A 210 11.84 3.73 -17.12
CA SER A 210 11.21 4.59 -18.13
C SER A 210 10.83 6.01 -17.67
N THR A 211 11.28 6.48 -16.51
CA THR A 211 10.99 7.85 -16.02
C THR A 211 12.26 8.70 -15.83
N GLU A 212 13.09 8.77 -16.87
CA GLU A 212 13.97 9.91 -17.13
C GLU A 212 13.74 10.40 -18.57
N GLN A 213 12.60 11.04 -18.82
CA GLN A 213 12.46 12.00 -19.91
C GLN A 213 11.87 13.29 -19.35
N THR A 214 12.76 14.21 -19.00
CA THR A 214 12.47 15.63 -18.80
C THR A 214 11.77 16.19 -20.04
N PRO A 215 10.63 16.90 -19.93
CA PRO A 215 10.16 17.70 -21.04
C PRO A 215 11.12 18.89 -21.20
N GLY A 216 11.75 18.96 -22.38
CA GLY A 216 12.53 20.13 -22.82
C GLY A 216 11.68 21.34 -23.17
#